data_AF-A0A120DI10-F1
#
_entry.id   AF-A0A120DI10-F1
#
_cell.length_a   1.000
_cell.length_b   1.000
_cell.length_c   1.000
_cell.angle_alpha   90.00
_cell.angle_beta   90.00
_cell.angle_gamma   90.00
#
_symmetry.space_group_name_H-M   'P 1'
#
loop_
_entity.id
_entity.type
_entity.pdbx_description
1 polymer ?
#
loop_
_entity_poly.entity_id
_entity_poly.type
_entity_poly.pdbx_seq_one_letter_code
_entity_poly.pdbx_strand_id
1 'polypeptide(L)' 'MKLKYIGETFYDGLGLTNGKIYECLGEEGPFYRVIDDSDEDYLYSKTNPAPLDGSSKGGKWKIVK' A
#
# COMPACT_ATOMS: atom_id res chain seq x y z
N MET A 1 3.41 11.87 -3.10
CA MET A 1 2.21 12.24 -2.28
C MET A 1 2.15 11.27 -1.10
N LYS A 2 1.46 11.61 0.00
CA LYS A 2 1.42 10.71 1.16
C LYS A 2 0.12 9.92 1.24
N LEU A 3 0.23 8.60 1.40
CA LEU A 3 -0.90 7.70 1.52
C LEU A 3 -0.82 6.97 2.86
N LYS A 4 -1.91 6.99 3.63
CA LYS A 4 -2.05 6.14 4.82
C LYS A 4 -2.73 4.83 4.43
N TYR A 5 -2.08 3.70 4.72
CA TYR A 5 -2.71 2.39 4.57
C TYR A 5 -3.62 2.10 5.76
N ILE A 6 -4.82 1.57 5.49
CA ILE A 6 -5.79 1.15 6.51
C ILE A 6 -6.30 -0.23 6.09
N GLY A 7 -5.79 -1.29 6.73
CA GLY A 7 -6.02 -2.68 6.31
C GLY A 7 -5.30 -3.70 7.20
N GLU A 8 -5.30 -4.97 6.79
CA GLU A 8 -4.52 -6.03 7.47
C GLU A 8 -3.03 -5.86 7.15
N THR A 9 -2.16 -5.83 8.17
CA THR A 9 -0.70 -5.89 7.94
C THR A 9 -0.33 -7.23 7.30
N PHE A 10 0.53 -7.21 6.27
CA PHE A 10 0.89 -8.42 5.53
C PHE A 10 2.39 -8.56 5.28
N TYR A 11 2.80 -9.78 4.88
CA TYR A 11 4.19 -10.21 4.70
C TYR A 11 5.08 -9.94 5.93
N ASP A 12 4.55 -10.15 7.13
CA ASP A 12 5.25 -9.92 8.40
C ASP A 12 5.89 -8.52 8.52
N GLY A 13 5.27 -7.51 7.87
CA GLY A 13 5.76 -6.14 7.89
C GLY A 13 6.84 -5.85 6.84
N LEU A 14 6.94 -6.64 5.77
CA LEU A 14 7.70 -6.31 4.55
C LEU A 14 6.81 -5.73 3.43
N GLY A 15 5.48 -5.76 3.61
CA GLY A 15 4.52 -5.18 2.68
C GLY A 15 3.95 -3.86 3.19
N LEU A 16 2.64 -3.82 3.45
CA LEU A 16 1.97 -2.67 4.07
C LEU A 16 1.57 -2.99 5.50
N THR A 17 1.83 -2.05 6.41
CA THR A 17 1.49 -2.05 7.83
C THR A 17 0.32 -1.13 8.10
N ASN A 18 -0.68 -1.66 8.82
CA ASN A 18 -1.88 -0.92 9.16
C ASN A 18 -1.56 0.41 9.85
N GLY A 19 -2.11 1.50 9.31
CA GLY A 19 -2.00 2.82 9.87
C GLY A 19 -0.71 3.57 9.53
N LYS A 20 0.27 2.94 8.88
CA LYS A 20 1.50 3.59 8.43
C LYS A 20 1.21 4.52 7.23
N ILE A 21 2.01 5.59 7.15
CA ILE A 21 1.99 6.55 6.04
C ILE A 21 3.18 6.24 5.14
N TYR A 22 2.91 6.11 3.86
CA TYR A 22 3.87 5.76 2.83
C TYR A 22 4.07 6.90 1.85
N GLU A 23 5.26 6.93 1.24
CA GLU A 23 5.53 7.80 0.10
C GLU A 23 4.99 7.14 -1.17
N CYS A 24 4.16 7.89 -1.90
CA CYS A 24 3.61 7.49 -3.19
C CYS A 24 4.28 8.32 -4.28
N LEU A 25 5.07 7.64 -5.12
CA LEU A 25 5.84 8.24 -6.21
C LEU A 25 4.94 8.75 -7.33
N GLY A 26 3.77 8.13 -7.53
CA GLY A 26 2.83 8.57 -8.54
C GLY A 26 1.60 7.69 -8.70
N GLU A 27 0.73 8.11 -9.60
CA GLU A 27 -0.45 7.36 -10.02
C GLU A 27 -0.21 6.73 -11.39
N GLU A 28 -0.41 5.41 -11.50
CA GLU A 28 -0.22 4.65 -12.72
C GLU A 28 -1.48 3.84 -13.03
N GLY A 29 -2.38 4.45 -13.82
CA GLY A 29 -3.67 3.86 -14.14
C GLY A 29 -4.49 3.56 -12.87
N PRO A 30 -4.88 2.29 -12.62
CA PRO A 30 -5.62 1.90 -11.42
C PRO A 30 -4.74 1.67 -10.19
N PHE A 31 -3.44 1.99 -10.25
CA PHE A 31 -2.46 1.73 -9.20
C PHE A 31 -1.81 3.01 -8.66
N TYR A 32 -1.36 2.93 -7.41
CA TYR A 32 -0.37 3.84 -6.83
C TYR A 32 0.98 3.15 -6.80
N ARG A 33 2.05 3.85 -7.18
CA ARG A 33 3.43 3.39 -6.98
C ARG A 33 3.89 3.86 -5.60
N VAL A 34 4.08 2.93 -4.68
CA VAL A 34 4.33 3.21 -3.25
C VAL A 34 5.62 2.53 -2.81
N ILE A 35 6.47 3.26 -2.10
CA ILE A 35 7.61 2.68 -1.39
C ILE A 35 7.06 2.06 -0.10
N ASP A 36 7.12 0.74 0.04
CA ASP A 36 6.50 0.01 1.16
C ASP A 36 7.49 -0.35 2.28
N ASP A 37 7.16 -1.31 3.15
CA ASP A 37 8.01 -1.67 4.29
C ASP A 37 9.29 -2.45 3.90
N SER A 38 9.42 -2.90 2.65
CA SER A 38 10.64 -3.49 2.10
C SER A 38 11.67 -2.45 1.61
N ASP A 39 11.34 -1.16 1.67
CA ASP A 39 12.08 -0.04 1.09
C ASP A 39 12.18 -0.04 -0.46
N GLU A 40 11.43 -0.91 -1.14
CA GLU A 40 11.28 -0.94 -2.59
C GLU A 40 9.93 -0.34 -3.04
N ASP A 41 9.84 0.07 -4.31
CA ASP A 41 8.58 0.55 -4.88
C ASP A 41 7.77 -0.55 -5.57
N TYR A 42 6.47 -0.61 -5.23
CA TYR A 42 5.52 -1.53 -5.83
C TYR A 42 4.24 -0.83 -6.29
N LEU A 43 3.54 -1.46 -7.23
CA LEU A 43 2.22 -1.02 -7.67
C LEU A 43 1.14 -1.66 -6.79
N TYR A 44 0.41 -0.81 -6.07
CA TYR A 44 -0.73 -1.21 -5.26
C TYR A 44 -2.02 -0.69 -5.86
N SER A 45 -3.08 -1.53 -5.85
CA SER A 45 -4.40 -1.11 -6.30
C SER A 45 -4.86 0.14 -5.53
N LYS A 46 -5.43 1.11 -6.25
CA LYS A 46 -6.02 2.32 -5.65
C LYS A 46 -7.24 2.01 -4.78
N THR A 47 -7.94 0.91 -5.06
CA THR A 47 -9.24 0.58 -4.44
C THR A 47 -9.13 -0.53 -3.40
N ASN A 48 -8.21 -1.49 -3.58
CA ASN A 48 -7.95 -2.56 -2.62
C ASN A 48 -6.46 -2.97 -2.62
N PRO A 49 -5.56 -2.19 -2.00
CA PRO A 49 -4.16 -2.60 -1.79
C PRO A 49 -4.07 -3.92 -1.00
N ALA A 50 -3.62 -4.98 -1.67
CA ALA A 50 -3.46 -6.32 -1.12
C ALA A 50 -2.37 -7.11 -1.89
N PRO A 51 -1.78 -8.14 -1.26
CA PRO A 51 -1.02 -9.19 -1.92
C PRO A 51 -1.78 -9.88 -3.08
N LEU A 52 -1.07 -10.21 -4.16
CA LEU A 52 -1.65 -10.96 -5.29
C LEU A 52 -1.85 -12.44 -4.97
N ASP A 53 -1.11 -12.97 -4.00
CA ASP A 53 -1.19 -14.37 -3.56
C ASP A 53 -2.39 -14.66 -2.63
N GLY A 54 -3.15 -13.62 -2.26
CA GLY A 54 -4.30 -13.75 -1.37
C GLY A 54 -3.95 -13.94 0.11
N SER A 55 -2.70 -13.73 0.51
CA SER A 55 -2.24 -13.84 1.91
C SER A 55 -2.86 -12.81 2.86
N SER A 56 -3.51 -11.77 2.34
CA SER A 56 -4.24 -10.76 3.11
C SER A 56 -5.48 -10.29 2.36
N LYS A 57 -6.52 -9.89 3.11
CA LYS A 57 -7.73 -9.28 2.54
C LYS A 57 -7.49 -7.88 1.99
N GLY A 58 -6.35 -7.27 2.32
CA GLY A 58 -5.99 -5.93 1.91
C GLY A 58 -6.62 -4.84 2.78
N GLY A 59 -6.85 -3.68 2.15
CA GLY A 59 -7.28 -2.48 2.84
C GLY A 59 -7.69 -1.36 1.89
N LYS A 60 -7.53 -0.13 2.36
CA LYS A 60 -7.79 1.09 1.56
C LYS A 60 -6.77 2.17 1.85
N TRP A 61 -6.60 3.06 0.89
CA TRP A 61 -5.78 4.26 1.04
C TRP A 61 -6.61 5.42 1.63
N LYS A 62 -5.99 6.18 2.53
CA LYS A 62 -6.43 7.53 2.89
C LYS A 62 -5.34 8.51 2.45
N ILE A 63 -5.69 9.41 1.53
CA ILE A 63 -4.78 10.49 1.10
C ILE A 63 -4.51 11.40 2.30
N VAL A 64 -3.23 11.66 2.56
CA VAL A 64 -2.75 12.55 3.60
C VAL A 64 -2.23 13.83 2.92
N LYS A 65 -2.75 14.99 3.36
CA LYS A 65 -2.26 16.31 2.95
C LYS A 65 -1.13 16.76 3.86
#